data_AF-A0A8C4LCP0-F1
#
_entry.id   AF-A0A8C4LCP0-F1
#
_cell.length_a   1.000
_cell.length_b   1.000
_cell.length_c   1.000
_cell.angle_alpha   90.00
_cell.angle_beta   90.00
_cell.angle_gamma   90.00
#
_symmetry.space_group_name_H-M   'P 1'
#
loop_
_entity.id
_entity.type
_entity.pdbx_description
1 polymer ?
#
loop_
_entity_poly.entity_id
_entity_poly.type
_entity_poly.pdbx_seq_one_letter_code
_entity_poly.pdbx_strand_id
1 'polypeptide(L)'
;PPHQLPKFKLERGSYMENTHQKKVIVSKREGLPCIAPLLTTVEETPQIVAARVRGHFPDWLNGYLLRIGPGKFEFGKDKYNHWFDGMALLHQFKIEKGTVTYRSKFLQSDTYKANSVHDRIVISEFGTLALPDPCKSIFERFMSKFEQLAMTDNTNVNYVRYKGDYYISTETNFMNKVDIETLEKTEKVDWSKFIAVNGATAHPHYDPDGTAYNMGNSYGPHGSCYNVIRVPPEKVDLGETIHGAQVVCSIASKMKPSYYHSFGMTRNYIIFIEQPLKMNLWRIVTSKIRGKAFSDAISWEPQYNTRFHVVDKHTGQLLPGMYYSKPFVTFHQINAFEDQGCVVIDLCCQDNGENLEIYQLQNLRKAGEGLDQVYNSAAKSFPRRFVLPLHVSLDAPEGENLSPLSYSSASAVKQADGKIWCSYENLHPEDLEEQGGVEFPQINYGQFSGKKYHFFYGCGFRHLVGDSLIKVDVVNKTLKVWREDGFYPSEPVFVPVPGTNEEDGGVILSVVITPNQNESNFLLVLDAKNFEELGRAEVPVQMPYGFHGTFVNI
;
A
#
# COMPACT_ATOMS: atom_id res chain seq x y z
N PRO A 1 -31.35 64.27 -6.92
CA PRO A 1 -30.02 63.72 -7.29
C PRO A 1 -28.87 64.43 -6.55
N PRO A 2 -28.00 63.73 -5.82
CA PRO A 2 -28.14 62.41 -5.20
C PRO A 2 -27.93 62.45 -3.67
N HIS A 3 -28.82 61.81 -2.92
CA HIS A 3 -28.57 61.41 -1.53
C HIS A 3 -27.93 60.01 -1.53
N GLN A 4 -26.76 59.89 -0.89
CA GLN A 4 -26.06 58.63 -0.69
C GLN A 4 -26.80 57.75 0.32
N LEU A 5 -27.08 56.50 -0.07
CA LEU A 5 -27.57 55.43 0.80
C LEU A 5 -26.41 54.84 1.63
N PRO A 6 -26.62 54.48 2.91
CA PRO A 6 -25.61 53.77 3.70
C PRO A 6 -25.54 52.29 3.31
N LYS A 7 -24.31 51.78 3.19
CA LYS A 7 -24.01 50.35 2.98
C LYS A 7 -24.34 49.56 4.25
N PHE A 8 -25.24 48.59 4.16
CA PHE A 8 -25.41 47.54 5.17
C PHE A 8 -24.17 46.62 5.17
N LYS A 9 -23.44 46.58 6.29
CA LYS A 9 -22.51 45.50 6.62
C LYS A 9 -23.34 44.35 7.22
N LEU A 10 -23.34 43.19 6.58
CA LEU A 10 -23.77 41.94 7.19
C LEU A 10 -22.73 41.54 8.25
N GLU A 11 -23.13 41.57 9.52
CA GLU A 11 -22.40 40.96 10.61
C GLU A 11 -22.42 39.43 10.43
N ARG A 12 -21.24 38.83 10.21
CA ARG A 12 -21.07 37.39 10.33
C ARG A 12 -20.99 37.06 11.81
N GLY A 13 -22.01 36.37 12.32
CA GLY A 13 -21.99 35.78 13.66
C GLY A 13 -20.81 34.82 13.78
N SER A 14 -19.97 35.07 14.79
CA SER A 14 -18.87 34.20 15.17
C SER A 14 -19.41 33.00 15.95
N TYR A 15 -19.44 31.83 15.34
CA TYR A 15 -19.41 30.58 16.11
C TYR A 15 -17.94 30.28 16.41
N MET A 16 -17.57 30.36 17.70
CA MET A 16 -16.28 29.91 18.18
C MET A 16 -16.24 28.37 18.07
N GLU A 17 -15.52 27.86 17.06
CA GLU A 17 -15.03 26.47 17.06
C GLU A 17 -13.90 26.36 18.09
N ASN A 18 -14.21 25.79 19.25
CA ASN A 18 -13.21 25.37 20.22
C ASN A 18 -12.82 23.90 19.91
N THR A 19 -12.15 23.69 18.78
CA THR A 19 -11.35 22.48 18.55
C THR A 19 -9.92 22.93 18.34
N HIS A 20 -9.10 22.82 19.39
CA HIS A 20 -7.65 22.95 19.29
C HIS A 20 -7.07 21.79 18.46
N GLN A 21 -7.25 21.82 17.13
CA GLN A 21 -6.31 21.15 16.24
C GLN A 21 -5.05 22.01 16.23
N LYS A 22 -4.09 21.69 17.10
CA LYS A 22 -2.71 22.21 16.98
C LYS A 22 -2.29 22.00 15.52
N LYS A 23 -1.85 23.07 14.87
CA LYS A 23 -1.17 22.97 13.57
C LYS A 23 0.05 22.09 13.82
N VAL A 24 0.08 20.90 13.23
CA VAL A 24 1.22 19.98 13.30
C VAL A 24 2.41 20.69 12.66
N ILE A 25 3.37 21.13 13.47
CA ILE A 25 4.63 21.74 13.00
C ILE A 25 5.65 20.62 12.99
N VAL A 26 5.66 19.83 11.91
CA VAL A 26 6.74 18.86 11.70
C VAL A 26 8.05 19.65 11.55
N SER A 27 9.04 19.30 12.36
CA SER A 27 10.37 19.91 12.26
C SER A 27 10.95 19.61 10.88
N LYS A 28 11.42 20.67 10.20
CA LYS A 28 12.20 20.49 8.97
C LYS A 28 13.44 19.67 9.29
N ARG A 29 13.77 18.71 8.43
CA ARG A 29 15.03 17.94 8.52
C ARG A 29 16.05 18.50 7.56
N GLU A 30 17.30 18.46 8.00
CA GLU A 30 18.50 18.83 7.24
C GLU A 30 19.56 17.74 7.43
N GLY A 31 20.42 17.56 6.43
CA GLY A 31 21.54 16.63 6.50
C GLY A 31 21.12 15.16 6.36
N LEU A 32 20.04 14.85 5.64
CA LEU A 32 19.64 13.47 5.38
C LEU A 32 20.74 12.72 4.59
N PRO A 33 21.17 11.53 5.04
CA PRO A 33 22.06 10.67 4.26
C PRO A 33 21.47 10.34 2.89
N CYS A 34 22.36 10.18 1.90
CA CYS A 34 21.98 9.83 0.55
C CYS A 34 21.37 8.42 0.50
N ILE A 35 20.11 8.32 0.07
CA ILE A 35 19.39 7.05 -0.11
C ILE A 35 19.47 6.51 -1.55
N ALA A 36 20.14 7.21 -2.47
CA ALA A 36 20.23 6.81 -3.87
C ALA A 36 20.69 5.35 -4.09
N PRO A 37 21.69 4.82 -3.33
CA PRO A 37 22.13 3.44 -3.50
C PRO A 37 21.07 2.38 -3.15
N LEU A 38 20.07 2.73 -2.35
CA LEU A 38 18.94 1.83 -2.04
C LEU A 38 18.01 1.65 -3.25
N LEU A 39 18.13 2.52 -4.26
CA LEU A 39 17.24 2.65 -5.41
C LEU A 39 18.02 2.51 -6.72
N THR A 40 19.03 1.65 -6.74
CA THR A 40 19.85 1.32 -7.91
C THR A 40 19.74 -0.14 -8.29
N THR A 41 20.08 -0.45 -9.54
CA THR A 41 20.06 -1.83 -10.04
C THR A 41 21.03 -2.68 -9.25
N VAL A 42 20.60 -3.89 -8.91
CA VAL A 42 21.46 -4.94 -8.36
C VAL A 42 21.42 -6.16 -9.27
N GLU A 43 22.39 -7.05 -9.07
CA GLU A 43 22.33 -8.39 -9.64
C GLU A 43 21.48 -9.31 -8.78
N GLU A 44 20.80 -10.26 -9.41
CA GLU A 44 20.14 -11.34 -8.68
C GLU A 44 21.18 -12.32 -8.08
N THR A 45 20.79 -13.04 -7.03
CA THR A 45 21.62 -14.07 -6.40
C THR A 45 20.88 -15.41 -6.45
N PRO A 46 20.88 -16.10 -7.61
CA PRO A 46 20.07 -17.30 -7.81
C PRO A 46 20.62 -18.51 -7.04
N GLN A 47 21.92 -18.53 -6.75
CA GLN A 47 22.51 -19.56 -5.89
C GLN A 47 22.19 -19.28 -4.42
N ILE A 48 21.97 -20.34 -3.65
CA ILE A 48 21.71 -20.24 -2.22
C ILE A 48 22.98 -19.78 -1.50
N VAL A 49 22.87 -18.70 -0.73
CA VAL A 49 23.94 -18.14 0.10
C VAL A 49 23.60 -18.39 1.57
N ALA A 50 24.55 -18.93 2.32
CA ALA A 50 24.41 -19.05 3.78
C ALA A 50 24.59 -17.67 4.43
N ALA A 51 23.66 -17.30 5.31
CA ALA A 51 23.77 -16.08 6.09
C ALA A 51 24.58 -16.32 7.37
N ARG A 52 25.32 -15.31 7.82
CA ARG A 52 26.01 -15.34 9.10
C ARG A 52 25.06 -14.88 10.20
N VAL A 53 24.58 -15.83 11.01
CA VAL A 53 23.67 -15.57 12.12
C VAL A 53 24.42 -15.01 13.34
N ARG A 54 23.88 -13.96 13.95
CA ARG A 54 24.27 -13.38 15.24
C ARG A 54 23.05 -13.30 16.16
N GLY A 55 23.25 -13.44 17.46
CA GLY A 55 22.15 -13.54 18.42
C GLY A 55 21.45 -14.89 18.34
N HIS A 56 20.16 -14.92 18.64
CA HIS A 56 19.36 -16.14 18.73
C HIS A 56 18.05 -16.01 17.94
N PHE A 57 17.82 -16.94 17.03
CA PHE A 57 16.56 -17.08 16.31
C PHE A 57 15.72 -18.13 17.06
N PRO A 58 14.44 -17.88 17.38
CA PRO A 58 13.62 -18.86 18.08
C PRO A 58 13.52 -20.20 17.32
N ASP A 59 13.64 -21.32 18.02
CA ASP A 59 13.61 -22.67 17.41
C ASP A 59 12.32 -22.97 16.64
N TRP A 60 11.20 -22.35 17.04
CA TRP A 60 9.90 -22.50 16.39
C TRP A 60 9.80 -21.71 15.09
N LEU A 61 10.70 -20.75 14.84
CA LEU A 61 10.68 -19.92 13.64
C LEU A 61 11.26 -20.73 12.47
N ASN A 62 10.35 -21.33 11.69
CA ASN A 62 10.70 -22.22 10.60
C ASN A 62 9.85 -21.90 9.37
N GLY A 63 10.48 -21.45 8.29
CA GLY A 63 9.73 -20.99 7.11
C GLY A 63 10.52 -20.14 6.13
N TYR A 64 9.79 -19.49 5.23
CA TYR A 64 10.32 -18.55 4.26
C TYR A 64 9.81 -17.14 4.55
N LEU A 65 10.73 -16.18 4.76
CA LEU A 65 10.40 -14.77 4.53
C LEU A 65 10.59 -14.48 3.04
N LEU A 66 9.48 -14.18 2.37
CA LEU A 66 9.44 -13.81 0.97
C LEU A 66 9.22 -12.31 0.86
N ARG A 67 10.06 -11.62 0.09
CA ARG A 67 9.91 -10.17 -0.17
C ARG A 67 10.01 -9.88 -1.65
N ILE A 68 9.43 -8.75 -2.05
CA ILE A 68 9.53 -8.27 -3.42
C ILE A 68 9.65 -6.76 -3.50
N GLY A 69 10.33 -6.30 -4.55
CA GLY A 69 10.41 -4.90 -4.91
C GLY A 69 11.10 -4.72 -6.26
N PRO A 70 11.34 -3.46 -6.66
CA PRO A 70 12.08 -3.14 -7.87
C PRO A 70 13.58 -3.37 -7.67
N GLY A 71 14.22 -4.12 -8.56
CA GLY A 71 15.66 -4.40 -8.50
C GLY A 71 16.47 -4.08 -9.76
N LYS A 72 15.82 -3.68 -10.85
CA LYS A 72 16.47 -3.20 -12.08
C LYS A 72 15.78 -1.94 -12.57
N PHE A 73 16.56 -0.86 -12.74
CA PHE A 73 16.05 0.49 -13.00
C PHE A 73 16.38 1.03 -14.41
N GLU A 74 17.02 0.22 -15.26
CA GLU A 74 17.38 0.59 -16.62
C GLU A 74 17.55 -0.62 -17.55
N PHE A 75 17.40 -0.38 -18.84
CA PHE A 75 17.73 -1.30 -19.94
C PHE A 75 18.45 -0.51 -21.04
N GLY A 76 19.65 -0.94 -21.42
CA GLY A 76 20.55 -0.18 -22.27
C GLY A 76 20.73 1.26 -21.80
N LYS A 77 20.32 2.22 -22.64
CA LYS A 77 20.35 3.67 -22.32
C LYS A 77 19.08 4.20 -21.67
N ASP A 78 18.00 3.43 -21.70
CA ASP A 78 16.68 3.86 -21.23
C ASP A 78 16.58 3.59 -19.72
N LYS A 79 16.10 4.59 -18.96
CA LYS A 79 15.98 4.53 -17.51
C LYS A 79 14.53 4.68 -17.09
N TYR A 80 14.15 3.98 -16.03
CA TYR A 80 12.86 4.22 -15.38
C TYR A 80 12.86 5.55 -14.63
N ASN A 81 11.69 6.18 -14.56
CA ASN A 81 11.48 7.49 -13.93
C ASN A 81 10.91 7.39 -12.52
N HIS A 82 10.12 6.36 -12.21
CA HIS A 82 9.44 6.22 -10.93
C HIS A 82 9.92 4.97 -10.18
N TRP A 83 9.93 5.03 -8.84
CA TRP A 83 10.37 3.91 -8.02
C TRP A 83 9.59 2.62 -8.31
N PHE A 84 8.28 2.75 -8.51
CA PHE A 84 7.36 1.64 -8.83
C PHE A 84 7.61 0.97 -10.19
N ASP A 85 8.43 1.56 -11.06
CA ASP A 85 8.62 1.05 -12.43
C ASP A 85 9.71 -0.02 -12.52
N GLY A 86 10.60 -0.11 -11.52
CA GLY A 86 11.73 -1.04 -11.57
C GLY A 86 11.26 -2.49 -11.62
N MET A 87 12.05 -3.34 -12.28
CA MET A 87 11.64 -4.73 -12.51
C MET A 87 11.64 -5.55 -11.22
N ALA A 88 10.58 -6.35 -11.05
CA ALA A 88 10.37 -7.24 -9.93
C ALA A 88 11.57 -8.15 -9.63
N LEU A 89 12.16 -7.97 -8.44
CA LEU A 89 13.17 -8.84 -7.85
C LEU A 89 12.57 -9.54 -6.63
N LEU A 90 12.51 -10.87 -6.68
CA LEU A 90 12.01 -11.70 -5.59
C LEU A 90 13.18 -12.03 -4.65
N HIS A 91 12.95 -11.92 -3.35
CA HIS A 91 13.91 -12.27 -2.30
C HIS A 91 13.33 -13.37 -1.42
N GLN A 92 14.15 -14.34 -1.04
CA GLN A 92 13.80 -15.37 -0.08
C GLN A 92 14.87 -15.47 1.01
N PHE A 93 14.42 -15.44 2.27
CA PHE A 93 15.20 -15.92 3.41
C PHE A 93 14.52 -17.19 3.93
N LYS A 94 15.17 -18.35 3.75
CA LYS A 94 14.75 -19.60 4.39
C LYS A 94 15.33 -19.64 5.78
N ILE A 95 14.49 -19.81 6.79
CA ILE A 95 14.84 -19.95 8.20
C ILE A 95 14.51 -21.38 8.61
N GLU A 96 15.50 -22.11 9.11
CA GLU A 96 15.31 -23.49 9.56
C GLU A 96 16.25 -23.77 10.73
N LYS A 97 15.69 -24.08 11.91
CA LYS A 97 16.45 -24.47 13.12
C LYS A 97 17.59 -23.50 13.45
N GLY A 98 17.30 -22.21 13.44
CA GLY A 98 18.27 -21.14 13.73
C GLY A 98 19.29 -20.87 12.62
N THR A 99 19.23 -21.58 11.49
CA THR A 99 20.04 -21.29 10.30
C THR A 99 19.23 -20.46 9.30
N VAL A 100 19.92 -19.61 8.54
CA VAL A 100 19.29 -18.76 7.51
C VAL A 100 20.07 -18.87 6.21
N THR A 101 19.34 -19.05 5.11
CA THR A 101 19.89 -18.95 3.76
C THR A 101 19.13 -17.93 2.94
N TYR A 102 19.82 -17.27 2.02
CA TYR A 102 19.28 -16.25 1.14
C TYR A 102 19.44 -16.61 -0.34
N ARG A 103 18.49 -16.14 -1.15
CA ARG A 103 18.65 -16.01 -2.61
C ARG A 103 17.69 -14.95 -3.16
N SER A 104 17.94 -14.51 -4.38
CA SER A 104 17.02 -13.67 -5.15
C SER A 104 16.98 -14.04 -6.63
N LYS A 105 15.84 -13.79 -7.28
CA LYS A 105 15.64 -13.96 -8.73
C LYS A 105 14.76 -12.85 -9.28
N PHE A 106 15.12 -12.31 -10.45
CA PHE A 106 14.23 -11.46 -11.22
C PHE A 106 13.03 -12.26 -11.70
N LEU A 107 11.85 -11.68 -11.57
CA LEU A 107 10.64 -12.25 -12.14
C LEU A 107 10.79 -12.31 -13.66
N GLN A 108 10.71 -13.51 -14.21
CA GLN A 108 10.77 -13.76 -15.65
C GLN A 108 9.43 -13.41 -16.34
N SER A 109 8.93 -12.19 -16.10
CA SER A 109 7.70 -11.64 -16.69
C SER A 109 7.88 -11.38 -18.19
N ASP A 110 6.77 -11.22 -18.91
CA ASP A 110 6.83 -10.94 -20.34
C ASP A 110 7.45 -9.56 -20.58
N THR A 111 7.15 -8.58 -19.71
CA THR A 111 7.79 -7.26 -19.69
C THR A 111 9.31 -7.37 -19.50
N TYR A 112 9.77 -8.11 -18.48
CA TYR A 112 11.21 -8.24 -18.19
C TYR A 112 11.95 -8.86 -19.38
N LYS A 113 11.41 -9.95 -19.93
CA LYS A 113 11.97 -10.63 -21.11
C LYS A 113 12.00 -9.71 -22.32
N ALA A 114 10.90 -9.01 -22.61
CA ALA A 114 10.82 -8.10 -23.75
C ALA A 114 11.86 -6.97 -23.66
N ASN A 115 11.97 -6.33 -22.49
CA ASN A 115 12.96 -5.27 -22.27
C ASN A 115 14.40 -5.80 -22.34
N SER A 116 14.65 -7.01 -21.83
CA SER A 116 15.97 -7.65 -21.86
C SER A 116 16.42 -8.01 -23.28
N VAL A 117 15.52 -8.58 -24.09
CA VAL A 117 15.82 -8.94 -25.49
C VAL A 117 16.12 -7.72 -26.35
N HIS A 118 15.43 -6.61 -26.12
CA HIS A 118 15.61 -5.38 -26.91
C HIS A 118 16.65 -4.41 -26.32
N ASP A 119 17.19 -4.72 -25.14
CA ASP A 119 18.07 -3.84 -24.34
C ASP A 119 17.56 -2.39 -24.23
N ARG A 120 16.24 -2.24 -24.03
CA ARG A 120 15.55 -0.96 -23.89
C ARG A 120 14.16 -1.13 -23.29
N ILE A 121 13.54 -0.05 -22.82
CA ILE A 121 12.18 -0.10 -22.26
C ILE A 121 11.16 -0.11 -23.41
N VAL A 122 10.53 -1.26 -23.65
CA VAL A 122 9.53 -1.46 -24.72
C VAL A 122 8.09 -1.55 -24.21
N ILE A 123 7.90 -1.83 -22.91
CA ILE A 123 6.59 -1.78 -22.23
C ILE A 123 6.56 -0.60 -21.27
N SER A 124 5.47 0.17 -21.31
CA SER A 124 5.28 1.31 -20.40
C SER A 124 4.94 0.82 -18.99
N GLU A 125 5.48 1.50 -18.00
CA GLU A 125 5.23 1.27 -16.57
C GLU A 125 4.41 2.43 -15.98
N PHE A 126 4.27 2.46 -14.66
CA PHE A 126 3.47 3.45 -13.94
C PHE A 126 3.90 4.90 -14.26
N GLY A 127 5.19 5.22 -14.10
CA GLY A 127 5.76 6.55 -14.32
C GLY A 127 6.64 6.67 -15.56
N THR A 128 6.79 5.62 -16.36
CA THR A 128 7.67 5.59 -17.52
C THR A 128 6.94 5.16 -18.78
N LEU A 129 6.89 6.03 -19.78
CA LEU A 129 6.37 5.70 -21.10
C LEU A 129 7.45 5.02 -21.95
N ALA A 130 7.15 3.85 -22.52
CA ALA A 130 8.05 3.19 -23.46
C ALA A 130 8.27 4.05 -24.72
N LEU A 131 9.52 4.14 -25.17
CA LEU A 131 9.85 4.92 -26.35
C LEU A 131 9.48 4.17 -27.63
N PRO A 132 8.96 4.86 -28.67
CA PRO A 132 8.69 4.24 -29.97
C PRO A 132 9.95 3.61 -30.56
N ASP A 133 9.81 2.41 -31.10
CA ASP A 133 10.90 1.66 -31.73
C ASP A 133 11.70 2.55 -32.70
N PRO A 134 13.01 2.75 -32.47
CA PRO A 134 13.85 3.55 -33.35
C PRO A 134 14.10 2.89 -34.71
N CYS A 135 13.92 1.57 -34.83
CA CYS A 135 14.08 0.82 -36.07
C CYS A 135 12.82 0.87 -36.96
N LYS A 136 11.67 1.28 -36.41
CA LYS A 136 10.45 1.53 -37.18
C LYS A 136 10.60 2.81 -38.03
N SER A 137 10.10 2.77 -39.25
CA SER A 137 10.02 3.96 -40.12
C SER A 137 9.15 5.07 -39.48
N ILE A 138 9.25 6.32 -39.94
CA ILE A 138 8.44 7.44 -39.41
C ILE A 138 6.93 7.12 -39.48
N PHE A 139 6.50 6.45 -40.56
CA PHE A 139 5.11 6.04 -40.74
C PHE A 139 4.70 4.94 -39.76
N GLU A 140 5.54 3.93 -39.55
CA GLU A 140 5.29 2.86 -38.56
C GLU A 140 5.33 3.38 -37.12
N ARG A 141 6.16 4.38 -36.84
CA ARG A 141 6.19 5.10 -35.55
C ARG A 141 4.93 5.94 -35.32
N PHE A 142 4.33 6.45 -36.39
CA PHE A 142 3.03 7.11 -36.31
C PHE A 142 1.92 6.09 -36.05
N MET A 143 1.91 4.97 -36.79
CA MET A 143 0.92 3.90 -36.63
C MET A 143 1.00 3.22 -35.25
N SER A 144 2.18 3.05 -34.66
CA SER A 144 2.34 2.43 -33.33
C SER A 144 1.76 3.25 -32.17
N LYS A 145 1.48 4.54 -32.39
CA LYS A 145 0.71 5.37 -31.44
C LYS A 145 -0.76 4.93 -31.32
N PHE A 146 -1.26 4.19 -32.30
CA PHE A 146 -2.63 3.68 -32.37
C PHE A 146 -2.76 2.18 -32.01
N GLU A 147 -1.64 1.46 -31.83
CA GLU A 147 -1.63 0.10 -31.27
C GLU A 147 -2.07 0.12 -29.79
N GLN A 148 -2.94 -0.82 -29.40
CA GLN A 148 -3.36 -0.98 -28.00
C GLN A 148 -2.15 -1.04 -27.06
N LEU A 149 -2.24 -0.37 -25.91
CA LEU A 149 -1.22 -0.45 -24.88
C LEU A 149 -1.16 -1.89 -24.35
N ALA A 150 -0.04 -2.57 -24.61
CA ALA A 150 0.32 -3.75 -23.85
C ALA A 150 0.46 -3.32 -22.38
N MET A 151 -0.36 -3.89 -21.51
CA MET A 151 -0.32 -3.63 -20.08
C MET A 151 0.79 -4.46 -19.46
N THR A 152 1.52 -3.85 -18.53
CA THR A 152 2.66 -4.50 -17.89
C THR A 152 2.23 -5.67 -17.02
N ASP A 153 3.03 -6.73 -17.05
CA ASP A 153 3.00 -7.83 -16.08
C ASP A 153 4.23 -7.80 -15.15
N ASN A 154 4.86 -6.62 -15.01
CA ASN A 154 5.81 -6.33 -13.94
C ASN A 154 5.08 -6.28 -12.59
N THR A 155 4.82 -7.46 -12.04
CA THR A 155 4.21 -7.62 -10.73
C THR A 155 5.31 -7.48 -9.68
N ASN A 156 5.60 -6.26 -9.20
CA ASN A 156 6.71 -5.99 -8.27
C ASN A 156 6.26 -5.58 -6.86
N VAL A 157 4.96 -5.64 -6.55
CA VAL A 157 4.39 -5.02 -5.35
C VAL A 157 4.31 -6.01 -4.19
N ASN A 158 3.60 -7.12 -4.35
CA ASN A 158 3.30 -8.01 -3.22
C ASN A 158 3.18 -9.50 -3.59
N TYR A 159 3.35 -10.37 -2.60
CA TYR A 159 2.89 -11.76 -2.63
C TYR A 159 1.43 -11.83 -2.19
N VAL A 160 0.59 -12.44 -3.00
CA VAL A 160 -0.84 -12.66 -2.71
C VAL A 160 -1.17 -14.14 -2.84
N ARG A 161 -2.18 -14.60 -2.10
CA ARG A 161 -2.54 -16.01 -2.01
C ARG A 161 -3.94 -16.24 -2.55
N TYR A 162 -4.10 -17.13 -3.51
CA TYR A 162 -5.41 -17.55 -3.98
C TYR A 162 -5.44 -19.07 -4.06
N LYS A 163 -6.45 -19.68 -3.46
CA LYS A 163 -6.63 -21.14 -3.45
C LYS A 163 -5.40 -21.92 -3.01
N GLY A 164 -4.67 -21.39 -2.03
CA GLY A 164 -3.45 -21.99 -1.51
C GLY A 164 -2.17 -21.67 -2.28
N ASP A 165 -2.25 -21.22 -3.53
CA ASP A 165 -1.09 -20.85 -4.36
C ASP A 165 -0.62 -19.42 -4.11
N TYR A 166 0.66 -19.17 -4.35
CA TYR A 166 1.28 -17.85 -4.26
C TYR A 166 1.43 -17.22 -5.64
N TYR A 167 0.99 -15.97 -5.71
CA TYR A 167 1.11 -15.11 -6.88
C TYR A 167 1.83 -13.85 -6.50
N ILE A 168 2.55 -13.29 -7.44
CA ILE A 168 3.06 -11.94 -7.33
C ILE A 168 2.07 -11.00 -8.03
N SER A 169 1.72 -9.90 -7.36
CA SER A 169 0.79 -8.90 -7.87
C SER A 169 1.43 -7.53 -8.04
N THR A 170 0.94 -6.79 -9.02
CA THR A 170 0.91 -5.32 -9.03
C THR A 170 -0.57 -4.89 -9.05
N GLU A 171 -0.89 -3.70 -9.53
CA GLU A 171 -2.26 -3.18 -9.60
C GLU A 171 -2.89 -3.28 -10.99
N THR A 172 -2.29 -4.10 -11.85
CA THR A 172 -2.85 -4.41 -13.16
C THR A 172 -3.73 -5.65 -13.10
N ASN A 173 -4.34 -5.88 -14.23
CA ASN A 173 -4.96 -7.07 -14.75
C ASN A 173 -4.17 -8.38 -14.59
N PHE A 174 -2.84 -8.32 -14.45
CA PHE A 174 -1.97 -9.49 -14.50
C PHE A 174 -1.37 -9.82 -13.13
N MET A 175 -1.29 -11.12 -12.85
CA MET A 175 -0.53 -11.69 -11.75
C MET A 175 0.41 -12.76 -12.30
N ASN A 176 1.50 -13.06 -11.58
CA ASN A 176 2.40 -14.15 -11.95
C ASN A 176 2.45 -15.17 -10.81
N LYS A 177 2.02 -16.41 -11.07
CA LYS A 177 2.16 -17.52 -10.13
C LYS A 177 3.64 -17.88 -10.00
N VAL A 178 4.09 -18.09 -8.77
CA VAL A 178 5.49 -18.41 -8.49
C VAL A 178 5.60 -19.62 -7.58
N ASP A 179 6.62 -20.42 -7.82
CA ASP A 179 7.07 -21.42 -6.86
C ASP A 179 7.89 -20.73 -5.78
N ILE A 180 7.40 -20.75 -4.54
CA ILE A 180 8.07 -20.11 -3.42
C ILE A 180 9.37 -20.82 -3.03
N GLU A 181 9.55 -22.10 -3.35
CA GLU A 181 10.73 -22.89 -3.08
C GLU A 181 11.82 -22.77 -4.13
N THR A 182 11.54 -22.20 -5.31
CA THR A 182 12.55 -21.94 -6.36
C THR A 182 12.62 -20.48 -6.82
N LEU A 183 11.63 -19.65 -6.45
CA LEU A 183 11.36 -18.30 -6.95
C LEU A 183 11.08 -18.22 -8.47
N GLU A 184 10.70 -19.35 -9.08
CA GLU A 184 10.45 -19.40 -10.53
C GLU A 184 9.00 -19.05 -10.84
N LYS A 185 8.80 -18.21 -11.87
CA LYS A 185 7.49 -17.97 -12.46
C LYS A 185 7.00 -19.25 -13.14
N THR A 186 5.87 -19.76 -12.69
CA THR A 186 5.24 -20.96 -13.26
C THR A 186 4.13 -20.60 -14.24
N GLU A 187 3.36 -19.54 -13.98
CA GLU A 187 2.21 -19.17 -14.81
C GLU A 187 1.95 -17.66 -14.78
N LYS A 188 1.40 -17.12 -15.87
CA LYS A 188 0.83 -15.76 -15.92
C LYS A 188 -0.69 -15.85 -15.88
N VAL A 189 -1.31 -15.18 -14.90
CA VAL A 189 -2.76 -15.14 -14.70
C VAL A 189 -3.29 -13.77 -15.10
N ASP A 190 -4.44 -13.78 -15.78
CA ASP A 190 -5.11 -12.60 -16.30
C ASP A 190 -6.52 -12.55 -15.70
N TRP A 191 -6.77 -11.60 -14.80
CA TRP A 191 -8.06 -11.41 -14.14
C TRP A 191 -9.23 -11.29 -15.13
N SER A 192 -9.01 -10.65 -16.28
CA SER A 192 -10.05 -10.37 -17.27
C SER A 192 -10.61 -11.63 -17.94
N LYS A 193 -9.89 -12.75 -17.87
CA LYS A 193 -10.36 -14.07 -18.35
C LYS A 193 -11.40 -14.71 -17.44
N PHE A 194 -11.51 -14.25 -16.18
CA PHE A 194 -12.39 -14.84 -15.17
C PHE A 194 -13.54 -13.91 -14.80
N ILE A 195 -13.25 -12.61 -14.65
CA ILE A 195 -14.21 -11.59 -14.25
C ILE A 195 -13.93 -10.28 -14.97
N ALA A 196 -14.97 -9.45 -15.16
CA ALA A 196 -14.87 -8.20 -15.91
C ALA A 196 -14.20 -7.07 -15.10
N VAL A 197 -12.87 -7.15 -14.92
CA VAL A 197 -12.05 -6.13 -14.26
C VAL A 197 -10.82 -5.77 -15.11
N ASN A 198 -10.39 -4.51 -15.01
CA ASN A 198 -9.20 -3.96 -15.67
C ASN A 198 -7.94 -4.02 -14.80
N GLY A 199 -8.09 -4.37 -13.52
CA GLY A 199 -7.01 -4.54 -12.55
C GLY A 199 -7.58 -4.84 -11.18
N ALA A 200 -6.74 -5.34 -10.29
CA ALA A 200 -7.06 -5.62 -8.90
C ALA A 200 -5.91 -5.14 -8.02
N THR A 201 -6.17 -4.79 -6.75
CA THR A 201 -5.10 -4.32 -5.87
C THR A 201 -4.12 -5.45 -5.52
N ALA A 202 -2.92 -5.07 -5.08
CA ALA A 202 -1.93 -5.99 -4.52
C ALA A 202 -2.17 -6.31 -3.03
N HIS A 203 -3.33 -5.90 -2.48
CA HIS A 203 -3.68 -6.02 -1.06
C HIS A 203 -5.04 -6.71 -0.86
N PRO A 204 -5.20 -7.97 -1.29
CA PRO A 204 -6.38 -8.75 -0.95
C PRO A 204 -6.43 -9.06 0.55
N HIS A 205 -7.65 -9.29 1.03
CA HIS A 205 -7.91 -9.81 2.36
C HIS A 205 -8.35 -11.28 2.32
N TYR A 206 -8.21 -11.98 3.45
CA TYR A 206 -8.51 -13.41 3.54
C TYR A 206 -9.40 -13.71 4.74
N ASP A 207 -10.44 -14.52 4.53
CA ASP A 207 -11.17 -15.17 5.61
C ASP A 207 -10.40 -16.42 6.11
N PRO A 208 -10.65 -16.90 7.35
CA PRO A 208 -9.94 -18.05 7.91
C PRO A 208 -10.09 -19.36 7.12
N ASP A 209 -11.14 -19.50 6.32
CA ASP A 209 -11.36 -20.66 5.45
C ASP A 209 -10.50 -20.62 4.16
N GLY A 210 -9.80 -19.50 3.92
CA GLY A 210 -9.00 -19.27 2.71
C GLY A 210 -9.72 -18.51 1.61
N THR A 211 -10.98 -18.09 1.81
CA THR A 211 -11.69 -17.23 0.86
C THR A 211 -10.96 -15.89 0.76
N ALA A 212 -10.61 -15.47 -0.45
CA ALA A 212 -9.93 -14.21 -0.67
C ALA A 212 -10.90 -13.15 -1.19
N TYR A 213 -10.79 -11.94 -0.68
CA TYR A 213 -11.47 -10.75 -1.17
C TYR A 213 -10.46 -9.78 -1.73
N ASN A 214 -10.79 -9.15 -2.85
CA ASN A 214 -9.98 -8.08 -3.42
C ASN A 214 -10.87 -6.98 -3.99
N MET A 215 -10.30 -5.85 -4.38
CA MET A 215 -10.99 -4.80 -5.11
C MET A 215 -10.35 -4.58 -6.47
N GLY A 216 -11.19 -4.32 -7.47
CA GLY A 216 -10.74 -4.06 -8.83
C GLY A 216 -11.63 -3.07 -9.56
N ASN A 217 -11.13 -2.48 -10.64
CA ASN A 217 -11.87 -1.49 -11.42
C ASN A 217 -12.46 -2.11 -12.68
N SER A 218 -13.61 -1.64 -13.13
CA SER A 218 -14.11 -1.91 -14.49
C SER A 218 -14.47 -0.61 -15.20
N TYR A 219 -14.03 -0.48 -16.45
CA TYR A 219 -14.30 0.67 -17.31
C TYR A 219 -15.06 0.21 -18.55
N GLY A 220 -16.27 0.74 -18.75
CA GLY A 220 -17.13 0.36 -19.86
C GLY A 220 -17.96 1.51 -20.42
N PRO A 221 -18.80 1.24 -21.43
CA PRO A 221 -19.64 2.24 -22.08
C PRO A 221 -20.62 2.92 -21.11
N HIS A 222 -20.99 2.22 -20.03
CA HIS A 222 -21.92 2.68 -19.01
C HIS A 222 -21.24 3.37 -17.82
N GLY A 223 -19.93 3.62 -17.89
CA GLY A 223 -19.16 4.31 -16.86
C GLY A 223 -18.09 3.44 -16.22
N SER A 224 -17.67 3.85 -15.02
CA SER A 224 -16.63 3.16 -14.24
C SER A 224 -17.21 2.63 -12.93
N CYS A 225 -16.80 1.44 -12.53
CA CYS A 225 -17.22 0.82 -11.27
C CYS A 225 -16.00 0.32 -10.48
N TYR A 226 -16.14 0.37 -9.15
CA TYR A 226 -15.27 -0.32 -8.21
C TYR A 226 -15.95 -1.64 -7.84
N ASN A 227 -15.27 -2.75 -8.08
CA ASN A 227 -15.81 -4.09 -7.93
C ASN A 227 -15.17 -4.76 -6.73
N VAL A 228 -16.01 -5.30 -5.85
CA VAL A 228 -15.59 -6.22 -4.81
C VAL A 228 -15.50 -7.60 -5.43
N ILE A 229 -14.31 -8.18 -5.39
CA ILE A 229 -13.97 -9.49 -5.95
C ILE A 229 -13.93 -10.49 -4.80
N ARG A 230 -14.51 -11.67 -5.02
CA ARG A 230 -14.38 -12.83 -4.13
C ARG A 230 -13.81 -14.00 -4.92
N VAL A 231 -12.77 -14.63 -4.38
CA VAL A 231 -12.20 -15.89 -4.87
C VAL A 231 -12.45 -16.98 -3.82
N PRO A 232 -13.10 -18.09 -4.19
CA PRO A 232 -13.39 -19.17 -3.25
C PRO A 232 -12.10 -19.86 -2.77
N PRO A 233 -12.13 -20.54 -1.60
CA PRO A 233 -10.94 -21.08 -0.95
C PRO A 233 -10.38 -22.33 -1.62
N GLU A 234 -11.25 -23.20 -2.14
CA GLU A 234 -10.88 -24.53 -2.62
C GLU A 234 -10.54 -24.54 -4.10
N LYS A 235 -9.54 -25.34 -4.47
CA LYS A 235 -9.32 -25.77 -5.85
C LYS A 235 -10.28 -26.90 -6.20
N VAL A 236 -10.90 -26.81 -7.36
CA VAL A 236 -11.66 -27.88 -7.99
C VAL A 236 -10.71 -28.90 -8.63
N ASP A 237 -9.55 -28.43 -9.14
CA ASP A 237 -8.48 -29.27 -9.66
C ASP A 237 -7.08 -28.65 -9.44
N LEU A 238 -6.02 -29.47 -9.58
CA LEU A 238 -4.63 -29.04 -9.30
C LEU A 238 -4.11 -27.96 -10.26
N GLY A 239 -4.67 -27.85 -11.47
CA GLY A 239 -4.28 -26.87 -12.49
C GLY A 239 -5.03 -25.55 -12.38
N GLU A 240 -6.04 -25.47 -11.53
CA GLU A 240 -6.87 -24.30 -11.36
C GLU A 240 -6.10 -23.14 -10.71
N THR A 241 -6.26 -21.94 -11.27
CA THR A 241 -5.73 -20.69 -10.69
C THR A 241 -6.79 -19.99 -9.83
N ILE A 242 -7.62 -19.16 -10.45
CA ILE A 242 -8.63 -18.33 -9.79
C ILE A 242 -10.03 -18.59 -10.35
N HIS A 243 -10.31 -19.79 -10.89
CA HIS A 243 -11.67 -20.07 -11.37
C HIS A 243 -12.67 -20.01 -10.20
N GLY A 244 -13.91 -19.66 -10.54
CA GLY A 244 -14.93 -19.33 -9.55
C GLY A 244 -14.77 -17.94 -8.91
N ALA A 245 -13.80 -17.13 -9.33
CA ALA A 245 -13.76 -15.71 -8.98
C ALA A 245 -15.08 -15.01 -9.40
N GLN A 246 -15.59 -14.15 -8.54
CA GLN A 246 -16.87 -13.46 -8.74
C GLN A 246 -16.77 -11.99 -8.35
N VAL A 247 -17.48 -11.14 -9.07
CA VAL A 247 -17.79 -9.78 -8.59
C VAL A 247 -19.04 -9.88 -7.72
N VAL A 248 -18.89 -9.62 -6.42
CA VAL A 248 -19.99 -9.72 -5.44
C VAL A 248 -20.71 -8.39 -5.23
N CYS A 249 -20.06 -7.26 -5.53
CA CYS A 249 -20.65 -5.93 -5.48
C CYS A 249 -19.97 -5.01 -6.49
N SER A 250 -20.73 -4.11 -7.12
CA SER A 250 -20.22 -3.05 -7.99
C SER A 250 -20.69 -1.68 -7.50
N ILE A 251 -19.75 -0.85 -7.13
CA ILE A 251 -19.98 0.53 -6.68
C ILE A 251 -19.75 1.45 -7.88
N ALA A 252 -20.81 2.09 -8.37
CA ALA A 252 -20.71 2.97 -9.52
C ALA A 252 -19.95 4.27 -9.18
N SER A 253 -18.92 4.59 -9.96
CA SER A 253 -18.30 5.91 -9.95
C SER A 253 -19.06 6.85 -10.87
N LYS A 254 -19.69 7.87 -10.29
CA LYS A 254 -20.45 8.90 -11.03
C LYS A 254 -19.56 9.96 -11.71
N MET A 255 -18.26 9.94 -11.45
CA MET A 255 -17.29 10.93 -11.95
C MET A 255 -15.99 10.24 -12.40
N LYS A 256 -14.85 10.95 -12.38
CA LYS A 256 -13.53 10.35 -12.49
C LYS A 256 -13.33 9.30 -11.38
N PRO A 257 -12.94 8.06 -11.70
CA PRO A 257 -12.67 7.05 -10.68
C PRO A 257 -11.51 7.49 -9.79
N SER A 258 -11.54 7.04 -8.54
CA SER A 258 -10.48 7.20 -7.56
C SER A 258 -9.39 6.16 -7.82
N TYR A 259 -8.13 6.55 -7.66
CA TYR A 259 -7.04 5.62 -7.41
C TYR A 259 -7.09 5.21 -5.94
N TYR A 260 -7.00 3.91 -5.68
CA TYR A 260 -6.95 3.31 -4.35
C TYR A 260 -6.02 2.11 -4.39
N HIS A 261 -5.37 1.86 -3.26
CA HIS A 261 -4.31 0.86 -3.14
C HIS A 261 -4.71 -0.32 -2.25
N SER A 262 -5.57 -0.08 -1.26
CA SER A 262 -6.12 -1.09 -0.37
C SER A 262 -7.56 -0.75 0.04
N PHE A 263 -8.18 -1.63 0.82
CA PHE A 263 -9.55 -1.48 1.32
C PHE A 263 -9.64 -2.09 2.73
N GLY A 264 -10.71 -1.77 3.47
CA GLY A 264 -10.95 -2.37 4.78
C GLY A 264 -11.81 -3.62 4.70
N MET A 265 -11.56 -4.61 5.55
CA MET A 265 -12.43 -5.78 5.71
C MET A 265 -12.65 -6.10 7.19
N THR A 266 -13.91 -6.28 7.57
CA THR A 266 -14.32 -6.82 8.88
C THR A 266 -14.85 -8.23 8.71
N ARG A 267 -15.39 -8.81 9.79
CA ARG A 267 -16.08 -10.09 9.74
C ARG A 267 -17.25 -10.07 8.74
N ASN A 268 -18.02 -8.98 8.69
CA ASN A 268 -19.26 -8.90 7.92
C ASN A 268 -19.25 -7.84 6.82
N TYR A 269 -18.27 -6.93 6.79
CA TYR A 269 -18.30 -5.78 5.88
C TYR A 269 -16.98 -5.58 5.11
N ILE A 270 -17.12 -4.99 3.93
CA ILE A 270 -16.02 -4.47 3.12
C ILE A 270 -16.17 -2.95 3.05
N ILE A 271 -15.08 -2.24 3.28
CA ILE A 271 -15.05 -0.77 3.35
C ILE A 271 -14.16 -0.26 2.23
N PHE A 272 -14.78 0.38 1.23
CA PHE A 272 -14.06 1.05 0.17
C PHE A 272 -13.88 2.53 0.49
N ILE A 273 -12.63 3.00 0.45
CA ILE A 273 -12.25 4.39 0.71
C ILE A 273 -12.08 5.10 -0.63
N GLU A 274 -13.11 5.82 -1.05
CA GLU A 274 -13.05 6.60 -2.28
C GLU A 274 -12.43 7.97 -2.02
N GLN A 275 -11.13 8.06 -2.25
CA GLN A 275 -10.32 9.24 -1.97
C GLN A 275 -10.28 10.26 -3.14
N PRO A 276 -9.91 11.53 -2.87
CA PRO A 276 -9.77 12.59 -3.87
C PRO A 276 -8.54 12.46 -4.79
N LEU A 277 -7.90 11.29 -4.84
CA LEU A 277 -6.84 10.98 -5.80
C LEU A 277 -7.49 10.42 -7.07
N LYS A 278 -7.74 11.27 -8.06
CA LYS A 278 -8.61 10.96 -9.20
C LYS A 278 -7.83 10.54 -10.44
N MET A 279 -8.36 9.56 -11.16
CA MET A 279 -7.83 9.04 -12.42
C MET A 279 -8.59 9.61 -13.63
N ASN A 280 -7.87 10.21 -14.56
CA ASN A 280 -8.43 10.68 -15.83
C ASN A 280 -8.30 9.60 -16.91
N LEU A 281 -9.35 8.78 -17.07
CA LEU A 281 -9.37 7.68 -18.03
C LEU A 281 -9.09 8.11 -19.47
N TRP A 282 -9.56 9.30 -19.89
CA TRP A 282 -9.28 9.80 -21.23
C TRP A 282 -7.79 10.12 -21.43
N ARG A 283 -7.11 10.67 -20.41
CA ARG A 283 -5.65 10.85 -20.43
C ARG A 283 -4.90 9.52 -20.45
N ILE A 284 -5.40 8.50 -19.73
CA ILE A 284 -4.82 7.15 -19.75
C ILE A 284 -4.89 6.55 -21.16
N VAL A 285 -6.07 6.56 -21.78
CA VAL A 285 -6.28 6.00 -23.13
C VAL A 285 -5.48 6.77 -24.20
N THR A 286 -5.27 8.07 -24.02
CA THR A 286 -4.51 8.92 -24.97
C THR A 286 -3.02 9.08 -24.60
N SER A 287 -2.53 8.36 -23.60
CA SER A 287 -1.16 8.47 -23.03
C SER A 287 -0.04 8.42 -24.07
N LYS A 288 -0.02 7.40 -24.93
CA LYS A 288 0.96 7.25 -26.03
C LYS A 288 0.96 8.44 -27.00
N ILE A 289 -0.22 8.95 -27.37
CA ILE A 289 -0.37 10.09 -28.29
C ILE A 289 0.18 11.37 -27.63
N ARG A 290 -0.07 11.52 -26.33
CA ARG A 290 0.34 12.69 -25.54
C ARG A 290 1.79 12.65 -25.07
N GLY A 291 2.48 11.51 -25.21
CA GLY A 291 3.83 11.33 -24.67
C GLY A 291 3.86 11.38 -23.14
N LYS A 292 2.82 10.85 -22.47
CA LYS A 292 2.64 10.89 -21.02
C LYS A 292 2.54 9.49 -20.43
N ALA A 293 3.04 9.30 -19.22
CA ALA A 293 2.96 8.03 -18.48
C ALA A 293 1.57 7.84 -17.84
N PHE A 294 1.33 6.70 -17.19
CA PHE A 294 0.08 6.43 -16.49
C PHE A 294 -0.10 7.37 -15.29
N SER A 295 0.96 7.61 -14.53
CA SER A 295 0.96 8.49 -13.36
C SER A 295 0.52 9.93 -13.67
N ASP A 296 0.83 10.45 -14.87
CA ASP A 296 0.41 11.78 -15.34
C ASP A 296 -1.13 11.95 -15.46
N ALA A 297 -1.87 10.84 -15.41
CA ALA A 297 -3.33 10.84 -15.44
C ALA A 297 -3.97 10.78 -14.05
N ILE A 298 -3.16 10.67 -12.99
CA ILE A 298 -3.61 10.71 -11.59
C ILE A 298 -3.40 12.12 -11.05
N SER A 299 -4.39 12.67 -10.36
CA SER A 299 -4.27 14.00 -9.75
C SER A 299 -4.99 14.08 -8.41
N TRP A 300 -4.36 14.78 -7.46
CA TRP A 300 -4.99 15.19 -6.21
C TRP A 300 -6.04 16.28 -6.47
N GLU A 301 -7.31 16.00 -6.14
CA GLU A 301 -8.45 16.90 -6.35
C GLU A 301 -9.17 17.17 -5.00
N PRO A 302 -8.56 17.94 -4.07
CA PRO A 302 -9.04 18.14 -2.69
C PRO A 302 -10.36 18.88 -2.57
N GLN A 303 -10.89 19.43 -3.67
CA GLN A 303 -12.24 19.97 -3.72
C GLN A 303 -13.32 18.89 -3.55
N TYR A 304 -12.97 17.61 -3.71
CA TYR A 304 -13.84 16.49 -3.37
C TYR A 304 -13.54 15.98 -1.97
N ASN A 305 -14.58 15.51 -1.30
CA ASN A 305 -14.47 14.83 0.00
C ASN A 305 -14.07 13.38 -0.19
N THR A 306 -13.43 12.79 0.83
CA THR A 306 -13.27 11.34 0.93
C THR A 306 -14.63 10.71 1.27
N ARG A 307 -14.97 9.58 0.64
CA ARG A 307 -16.19 8.82 0.93
C ARG A 307 -15.85 7.42 1.39
N PHE A 308 -16.58 6.93 2.40
CA PHE A 308 -16.52 5.52 2.78
C PHE A 308 -17.78 4.82 2.28
N HIS A 309 -17.59 3.77 1.50
CA HIS A 309 -18.67 2.88 1.05
C HIS A 309 -18.58 1.59 1.85
N VAL A 310 -19.68 1.19 2.48
CA VAL A 310 -19.73 -0.02 3.30
C VAL A 310 -20.60 -1.05 2.59
N VAL A 311 -20.02 -2.20 2.27
CA VAL A 311 -20.68 -3.31 1.59
C VAL A 311 -20.85 -4.45 2.57
N ASP A 312 -22.05 -5.00 2.69
CA ASP A 312 -22.28 -6.27 3.37
C ASP A 312 -21.59 -7.38 2.58
N LYS A 313 -20.58 -8.01 3.19
CA LYS A 313 -19.70 -8.99 2.55
C LYS A 313 -20.44 -10.26 2.13
N HIS A 314 -21.51 -10.62 2.84
CA HIS A 314 -22.24 -11.87 2.63
C HIS A 314 -23.28 -11.73 1.52
N THR A 315 -23.97 -10.60 1.48
CA THR A 315 -25.05 -10.34 0.52
C THR A 315 -24.59 -9.57 -0.71
N GLY A 316 -23.43 -8.90 -0.65
CA GLY A 316 -22.95 -7.98 -1.68
C GLY A 316 -23.71 -6.65 -1.70
N GLN A 317 -24.60 -6.41 -0.74
CA GLN A 317 -25.41 -5.20 -0.70
C GLN A 317 -24.58 -4.00 -0.23
N LEU A 318 -24.56 -2.94 -1.03
CA LEU A 318 -24.06 -1.64 -0.61
C LEU A 318 -25.01 -1.04 0.43
N LEU A 319 -24.52 -0.73 1.62
CA LEU A 319 -25.31 -0.11 2.66
C LEU A 319 -25.67 1.34 2.28
N PRO A 320 -26.84 1.84 2.69
CA PRO A 320 -27.32 3.18 2.31
C PRO A 320 -26.57 4.32 3.02
N GLY A 321 -25.75 4.01 4.02
CA GLY A 321 -24.98 5.00 4.78
C GLY A 321 -24.06 5.82 3.89
N MET A 322 -24.22 7.14 3.91
CA MET A 322 -23.41 8.08 3.14
C MET A 322 -22.36 8.74 4.04
N TYR A 323 -21.21 8.07 4.23
CA TYR A 323 -20.14 8.57 5.09
C TYR A 323 -19.13 9.40 4.30
N TYR A 324 -18.80 10.56 4.85
CA TYR A 324 -17.87 11.52 4.26
C TYR A 324 -16.83 11.99 5.26
N SER A 325 -15.64 12.34 4.78
CA SER A 325 -14.61 12.99 5.57
C SER A 325 -14.00 14.14 4.77
N LYS A 326 -13.30 15.04 5.48
CA LYS A 326 -12.32 15.94 4.86
C LYS A 326 -11.36 15.13 3.96
N PRO A 327 -10.88 15.72 2.85
CA PRO A 327 -9.99 15.05 1.92
C PRO A 327 -8.71 14.56 2.61
N PHE A 328 -8.33 13.31 2.33
CA PHE A 328 -7.04 12.72 2.67
C PHE A 328 -6.68 11.65 1.64
N VAL A 329 -5.41 11.22 1.62
CA VAL A 329 -4.95 10.06 0.85
C VAL A 329 -4.52 8.95 1.81
N THR A 330 -4.81 7.71 1.47
CA THR A 330 -4.28 6.52 2.12
C THR A 330 -3.84 5.52 1.06
N PHE A 331 -2.70 4.87 1.32
CA PHE A 331 -2.26 3.71 0.56
C PHE A 331 -2.65 2.44 1.33
N HIS A 332 -2.29 2.37 2.61
CA HIS A 332 -2.47 1.17 3.42
C HIS A 332 -3.51 1.35 4.52
N GLN A 333 -4.46 0.41 4.54
CA GLN A 333 -5.28 0.12 5.70
C GLN A 333 -4.46 -0.63 6.76
N ILE A 334 -4.69 -0.31 8.03
CA ILE A 334 -4.03 -0.96 9.18
C ILE A 334 -4.87 -2.15 9.64
N ASN A 335 -6.11 -1.87 10.07
CA ASN A 335 -7.11 -2.87 10.42
C ASN A 335 -8.52 -2.28 10.34
N ALA A 336 -9.54 -3.13 10.31
CA ALA A 336 -10.94 -2.73 10.44
C ALA A 336 -11.68 -3.77 11.28
N PHE A 337 -12.64 -3.34 12.10
CA PHE A 337 -13.43 -4.25 12.93
C PHE A 337 -14.81 -3.69 13.24
N GLU A 338 -15.67 -4.52 13.81
CA GLU A 338 -17.02 -4.13 14.23
C GLU A 338 -17.07 -4.01 15.76
N ASP A 339 -17.67 -2.93 16.27
CA ASP A 339 -17.95 -2.75 17.71
C ASP A 339 -19.21 -1.90 17.89
N GLN A 340 -20.09 -2.32 18.80
CA GLN A 340 -21.35 -1.61 19.16
C GLN A 340 -22.13 -1.01 17.98
N GLY A 341 -22.35 -1.80 16.92
CA GLY A 341 -23.12 -1.36 15.75
C GLY A 341 -22.40 -0.39 14.82
N CYS A 342 -21.08 -0.22 14.99
CA CYS A 342 -20.23 0.56 14.12
C CYS A 342 -19.16 -0.31 13.46
N VAL A 343 -18.70 0.12 12.29
CA VAL A 343 -17.40 -0.28 11.75
C VAL A 343 -16.37 0.73 12.21
N VAL A 344 -15.26 0.25 12.75
CA VAL A 344 -14.06 1.02 13.06
C VAL A 344 -13.01 0.70 12.00
N ILE A 345 -12.39 1.71 11.40
CA ILE A 345 -11.36 1.54 10.39
C ILE A 345 -10.15 2.42 10.70
N ASP A 346 -8.98 1.78 10.71
CA ASP A 346 -7.70 2.39 11.02
C ASP A 346 -6.84 2.42 9.75
N LEU A 347 -6.31 3.58 9.40
CA LEU A 347 -5.66 3.87 8.12
C LEU A 347 -4.36 4.65 8.31
N CYS A 348 -3.35 4.39 7.47
CA CYS A 348 -2.22 5.29 7.29
C CYS A 348 -2.63 6.44 6.35
N CYS A 349 -2.79 7.65 6.89
CA CYS A 349 -3.40 8.79 6.21
C CYS A 349 -2.44 9.96 6.00
N GLN A 350 -2.49 10.53 4.80
CA GLN A 350 -1.75 11.71 4.36
C GLN A 350 -2.73 12.86 4.07
N ASP A 351 -2.39 14.09 4.44
CA ASP A 351 -3.27 15.25 4.27
C ASP A 351 -3.31 15.82 2.84
N ASN A 352 -2.44 15.34 1.96
CA ASN A 352 -2.49 15.64 0.52
C ASN A 352 -2.02 14.45 -0.31
N GLY A 353 -2.32 14.48 -1.62
CA GLY A 353 -2.02 13.41 -2.57
C GLY A 353 -0.84 13.68 -3.50
N GLU A 354 0.06 14.61 -3.16
CA GLU A 354 1.17 15.02 -4.03
C GLU A 354 2.37 14.05 -3.95
N ASN A 355 2.34 13.09 -3.02
CA ASN A 355 3.44 12.15 -2.78
C ASN A 355 3.77 11.23 -3.97
N LEU A 356 2.85 10.99 -4.91
CA LEU A 356 3.19 10.21 -6.11
C LEU A 356 4.32 10.88 -6.93
N GLU A 357 4.43 12.21 -6.92
CA GLU A 357 5.52 12.92 -7.62
C GLU A 357 6.83 12.89 -6.81
N ILE A 358 6.75 12.77 -5.49
CA ILE A 358 7.92 12.64 -4.60
C ILE A 358 8.71 11.37 -4.92
N TYR A 359 8.03 10.27 -5.24
CA TYR A 359 8.64 8.97 -5.49
C TYR A 359 9.21 8.78 -6.91
N GLN A 360 9.36 9.87 -7.67
CA GLN A 360 10.20 9.85 -8.87
C GLN A 360 11.67 9.60 -8.48
N LEU A 361 12.35 8.72 -9.21
CA LEU A 361 13.74 8.34 -8.95
C LEU A 361 14.68 9.54 -8.99
N GLN A 362 14.41 10.54 -9.83
CA GLN A 362 15.19 11.79 -9.85
C GLN A 362 15.13 12.58 -8.55
N ASN A 363 14.03 12.47 -7.79
CA ASN A 363 13.87 13.11 -6.48
C ASN A 363 14.54 12.27 -5.39
N LEU A 364 14.28 10.97 -5.38
CA LEU A 364 14.83 10.05 -4.38
C LEU A 364 16.35 9.87 -4.49
N ARG A 365 16.94 10.11 -5.67
CA ARG A 365 18.39 10.03 -5.90
C ARG A 365 19.12 11.37 -5.70
N LYS A 366 18.45 12.41 -5.21
CA LYS A 366 19.12 13.65 -4.76
C LYS A 366 19.94 13.37 -3.50
N ALA A 367 20.89 14.26 -3.21
CA ALA A 367 21.72 14.22 -2.01
C ALA A 367 21.86 15.63 -1.40
N GLY A 368 22.26 15.68 -0.12
CA GLY A 368 22.40 16.93 0.63
C GLY A 368 21.10 17.73 0.67
N GLU A 369 21.20 19.05 0.58
CA GLU A 369 20.04 19.97 0.64
C GLU A 369 18.93 19.63 -0.36
N GLY A 370 19.27 19.05 -1.51
CA GLY A 370 18.29 18.64 -2.52
C GLY A 370 17.37 17.52 -2.05
N LEU A 371 17.88 16.58 -1.25
CA LEU A 371 17.07 15.52 -0.65
C LEU A 371 16.25 16.06 0.53
N ASP A 372 16.85 16.92 1.35
CA ASP A 372 16.17 17.59 2.47
C ASP A 372 14.94 18.36 1.99
N GLN A 373 15.05 19.09 0.87
CA GLN A 373 13.93 19.80 0.25
C GLN A 373 12.80 18.84 -0.16
N VAL A 374 13.13 17.71 -0.79
CA VAL A 374 12.13 16.69 -1.18
C VAL A 374 11.44 16.09 0.04
N TYR A 375 12.22 15.72 1.07
CA TYR A 375 11.65 15.20 2.31
C TYR A 375 10.70 16.20 2.98
N ASN A 376 11.10 17.46 3.07
CA ASN A 376 10.33 18.51 3.73
C ASN A 376 9.06 18.90 2.95
N SER A 377 8.97 18.60 1.65
CA SER A 377 7.75 18.78 0.85
C SER A 377 6.79 17.59 0.90
N ALA A 378 7.28 16.39 1.25
CA ALA A 378 6.48 15.18 1.25
C ALA A 378 5.45 15.17 2.39
N ALA A 379 4.20 14.83 2.08
CA ALA A 379 3.16 14.62 3.07
C ALA A 379 3.50 13.43 3.95
N LYS A 380 3.37 13.58 5.26
CA LYS A 380 3.61 12.50 6.22
C LYS A 380 2.34 11.67 6.39
N SER A 381 2.52 10.37 6.59
CA SER A 381 1.43 9.44 6.83
C SER A 381 1.28 9.18 8.32
N PHE A 382 0.08 9.33 8.86
CA PHE A 382 -0.21 9.11 10.28
C PHE A 382 -1.37 8.14 10.46
N PRO A 383 -1.35 7.29 11.50
CA PRO A 383 -2.40 6.31 11.75
C PRO A 383 -3.63 7.02 12.30
N ARG A 384 -4.75 6.94 11.57
CA ARG A 384 -6.02 7.60 11.89
C ARG A 384 -7.16 6.59 11.94
N ARG A 385 -8.01 6.71 12.96
CA ARG A 385 -9.21 5.92 13.17
C ARG A 385 -10.45 6.67 12.75
N PHE A 386 -11.31 6.04 11.97
CA PHE A 386 -12.65 6.50 11.65
C PHE A 386 -13.69 5.51 12.19
N VAL A 387 -14.86 6.02 12.56
CA VAL A 387 -15.99 5.22 13.06
C VAL A 387 -17.21 5.47 12.18
N LEU A 388 -17.80 4.39 11.66
CA LEU A 388 -18.90 4.38 10.71
C LEU A 388 -20.11 3.65 11.33
N PRO A 389 -21.10 4.37 11.90
CA PRO A 389 -22.30 3.75 12.48
C PRO A 389 -23.15 3.07 11.41
N LEU A 390 -23.40 1.76 11.50
CA LEU A 390 -23.98 0.96 10.41
C LEU A 390 -25.49 1.18 10.22
N HIS A 391 -26.21 1.47 11.30
CA HIS A 391 -27.66 1.66 11.30
C HIS A 391 -28.01 3.08 11.74
N VAL A 392 -28.06 4.01 10.79
CA VAL A 392 -28.48 5.39 11.05
C VAL A 392 -29.95 5.54 10.68
N SER A 393 -30.80 5.80 11.68
CA SER A 393 -32.22 6.07 11.47
C SER A 393 -32.44 7.38 10.68
N LEU A 394 -33.51 7.44 9.89
CA LEU A 394 -33.97 8.69 9.26
C LEU A 394 -34.25 9.78 10.30
N ASP A 395 -34.69 9.39 11.51
CA ASP A 395 -34.99 10.28 12.62
C ASP A 395 -33.77 10.55 13.53
N ALA A 396 -32.58 10.04 13.17
CA ALA A 396 -31.38 10.30 13.95
C ALA A 396 -31.10 11.81 14.05
N PRO A 397 -30.69 12.30 15.24
CA PRO A 397 -30.51 13.73 15.50
C PRO A 397 -29.43 14.33 14.60
N GLU A 398 -29.68 15.55 14.12
CA GLU A 398 -28.71 16.33 13.35
C GLU A 398 -27.73 17.04 14.30
N GLY A 399 -26.47 17.16 13.89
CA GLY A 399 -25.44 17.86 14.66
C GLY A 399 -24.87 17.08 15.86
N GLU A 400 -25.45 15.93 16.21
CA GLU A 400 -24.95 15.07 17.28
C GLU A 400 -24.02 13.97 16.77
N ASN A 401 -23.08 13.54 17.61
CA ASN A 401 -22.21 12.40 17.30
C ASN A 401 -23.00 11.09 17.42
N LEU A 402 -23.10 10.36 16.32
CA LEU A 402 -23.80 9.07 16.23
C LEU A 402 -22.94 7.89 16.67
N SER A 403 -21.63 8.09 16.92
CA SER A 403 -20.76 7.04 17.45
C SER A 403 -21.05 6.77 18.93
N PRO A 404 -21.39 5.54 19.34
CA PRO A 404 -21.56 5.16 20.74
C PRO A 404 -20.24 4.79 21.44
N LEU A 405 -19.11 4.81 20.71
CA LEU A 405 -17.83 4.27 21.20
C LEU A 405 -17.15 5.24 22.15
N SER A 406 -17.23 4.97 23.45
CA SER A 406 -16.63 5.83 24.50
C SER A 406 -15.10 5.86 24.52
N TYR A 407 -14.44 4.89 23.90
CA TYR A 407 -12.97 4.76 23.89
C TYR A 407 -12.30 5.47 22.71
N SER A 408 -13.08 6.06 21.80
CA SER A 408 -12.59 6.69 20.57
C SER A 408 -13.06 8.13 20.50
N SER A 409 -12.16 9.05 20.18
CA SER A 409 -12.51 10.45 19.93
C SER A 409 -13.04 10.72 18.51
N ALA A 410 -12.97 9.74 17.61
CA ALA A 410 -13.55 9.85 16.27
C ALA A 410 -15.07 10.05 16.36
N SER A 411 -15.61 10.92 15.50
CA SER A 411 -17.03 11.25 15.49
C SER A 411 -17.67 10.99 14.13
N ALA A 412 -18.97 10.74 14.13
CA ALA A 412 -19.79 10.59 12.93
C ALA A 412 -21.07 11.41 13.12
N VAL A 413 -21.12 12.60 12.50
CA VAL A 413 -22.19 13.58 12.73
C VAL A 413 -23.10 13.67 11.52
N LYS A 414 -24.39 13.39 11.69
CA LYS A 414 -25.38 13.60 10.62
C LYS A 414 -25.62 15.08 10.39
N GLN A 415 -25.56 15.50 9.14
CA GLN A 415 -25.83 16.85 8.67
C GLN A 415 -27.26 16.96 8.11
N ALA A 416 -27.75 18.19 7.95
CA ALA A 416 -29.09 18.47 7.42
C ALA A 416 -29.35 17.94 5.99
N ASP A 417 -28.29 17.70 5.21
CA ASP A 417 -28.39 17.07 3.88
C ASP A 417 -28.42 15.53 3.93
N GLY A 418 -28.49 14.95 5.13
CA GLY A 418 -28.53 13.51 5.38
C GLY A 418 -27.17 12.82 5.32
N LYS A 419 -26.08 13.53 5.00
CA LYS A 419 -24.73 12.95 5.00
C LYS A 419 -24.22 12.78 6.41
N ILE A 420 -23.40 11.74 6.61
CA ILE A 420 -22.72 11.48 7.88
C ILE A 420 -21.28 11.96 7.73
N TRP A 421 -20.93 13.01 8.46
CA TRP A 421 -19.59 13.58 8.45
C TRP A 421 -18.72 12.94 9.53
N CYS A 422 -17.72 12.18 9.10
CA CYS A 422 -16.78 11.46 9.93
C CYS A 422 -15.54 12.33 10.19
N SER A 423 -15.20 12.52 11.46
CA SER A 423 -13.90 13.05 11.89
C SER A 423 -13.08 11.93 12.51
N TYR A 424 -11.75 12.00 12.35
CA TYR A 424 -10.86 10.95 12.79
C TYR A 424 -10.32 11.17 14.21
N GLU A 425 -9.91 10.08 14.83
CA GLU A 425 -8.99 10.05 15.98
C GLU A 425 -7.57 9.75 15.49
N ASN A 426 -6.56 10.45 16.02
CA ASN A 426 -5.16 10.05 15.83
C ASN A 426 -4.82 8.89 16.79
N LEU A 427 -4.19 7.83 16.27
CA LEU A 427 -3.84 6.62 17.00
C LEU A 427 -2.40 6.62 17.54
N HIS A 428 -1.75 7.78 17.55
CA HIS A 428 -0.33 7.90 17.89
C HIS A 428 -0.10 9.00 18.94
N PRO A 429 1.02 8.94 19.68
CA PRO A 429 1.49 10.05 20.51
C PRO A 429 2.14 11.15 19.64
N GLU A 430 2.41 12.34 20.21
CA GLU A 430 3.04 13.47 19.48
C GLU A 430 4.44 13.10 18.91
N ASP A 431 5.15 12.14 19.50
CA ASP A 431 6.51 11.69 19.11
C ASP A 431 6.59 10.89 17.79
N LEU A 432 5.47 10.39 17.24
CA LEU A 432 5.47 9.74 15.93
C LEU A 432 5.84 10.72 14.80
N GLU A 433 5.59 12.02 15.00
CA GLU A 433 6.01 13.08 14.08
C GLU A 433 7.54 13.10 13.92
N GLU A 434 8.28 12.82 15.00
CA GLU A 434 9.74 12.73 14.97
C GLU A 434 10.22 11.53 14.13
N GLN A 435 9.36 10.51 13.97
CA GLN A 435 9.61 9.32 13.13
C GLN A 435 9.22 9.51 11.66
N GLY A 436 8.78 10.72 11.27
CA GLY A 436 8.43 11.02 9.87
C GLY A 436 7.11 10.38 9.43
N GLY A 437 6.26 10.01 10.39
CA GLY A 437 5.04 9.25 10.15
C GLY A 437 5.26 7.73 10.21
N VAL A 438 4.24 6.98 9.78
CA VAL A 438 4.28 5.51 9.70
C VAL A 438 3.57 5.01 8.45
N GLU A 439 4.19 4.06 7.77
CA GLU A 439 3.67 3.36 6.60
C GLU A 439 4.06 1.88 6.66
N PHE A 440 3.62 1.10 5.66
CA PHE A 440 3.77 -0.35 5.64
C PHE A 440 3.23 -1.03 6.92
N PRO A 441 1.95 -0.76 7.30
CA PRO A 441 1.38 -1.31 8.51
C PRO A 441 1.18 -2.83 8.40
N GLN A 442 1.51 -3.52 9.48
CA GLN A 442 1.31 -4.96 9.66
C GLN A 442 0.73 -5.22 11.06
N ILE A 443 -0.07 -6.27 11.18
CA ILE A 443 -0.67 -6.70 12.45
C ILE A 443 -0.46 -8.21 12.63
N ASN A 444 -0.88 -8.76 13.77
CA ASN A 444 -1.13 -10.20 13.89
C ASN A 444 -2.35 -10.59 13.04
N TYR A 445 -2.18 -10.60 11.71
CA TYR A 445 -3.27 -10.66 10.75
C TYR A 445 -4.09 -11.94 10.90
N GLY A 446 -3.42 -13.08 11.05
CA GLY A 446 -4.07 -14.39 11.14
C GLY A 446 -5.04 -14.53 12.33
N GLN A 447 -4.83 -13.78 13.41
CA GLN A 447 -5.70 -13.84 14.59
C GLN A 447 -6.60 -12.60 14.75
N PHE A 448 -6.13 -11.40 14.38
CA PHE A 448 -6.74 -10.11 14.71
C PHE A 448 -7.24 -9.30 13.51
N SER A 449 -7.03 -9.74 12.27
CA SER A 449 -7.67 -9.09 11.11
C SER A 449 -9.20 -9.17 11.25
N GLY A 450 -9.89 -8.07 11.02
CA GLY A 450 -11.35 -8.00 11.16
C GLY A 450 -11.85 -7.92 12.61
N LYS A 451 -10.94 -7.87 13.61
CA LYS A 451 -11.25 -7.88 15.05
C LYS A 451 -10.62 -6.70 15.77
N LYS A 452 -11.21 -6.34 16.91
CA LYS A 452 -10.65 -5.34 17.82
C LYS A 452 -9.26 -5.80 18.29
N TYR A 453 -8.31 -4.86 18.30
CA TYR A 453 -6.88 -5.14 18.43
C TYR A 453 -6.18 -3.98 19.17
N HIS A 454 -4.95 -4.22 19.63
CA HIS A 454 -4.12 -3.29 20.38
C HIS A 454 -2.87 -2.83 19.61
N PHE A 455 -2.28 -3.69 18.77
CA PHE A 455 -0.95 -3.45 18.23
C PHE A 455 -0.92 -3.53 16.70
N PHE A 456 -0.23 -2.56 16.11
CA PHE A 456 0.29 -2.70 14.75
C PHE A 456 1.77 -2.33 14.71
N TYR A 457 2.43 -2.75 13.64
CA TYR A 457 3.84 -2.53 13.36
C TYR A 457 3.96 -1.80 12.02
N GLY A 458 4.96 -0.96 11.84
CA GLY A 458 5.21 -0.28 10.56
C GLY A 458 6.60 0.29 10.47
N CYS A 459 6.91 0.93 9.35
CA CYS A 459 8.17 1.65 9.14
C CYS A 459 8.00 3.14 9.44
N GLY A 460 8.98 3.74 10.11
CA GLY A 460 9.14 5.19 10.14
C GLY A 460 9.79 5.69 8.85
N PHE A 461 9.34 6.85 8.35
CA PHE A 461 9.65 7.35 6.99
C PHE A 461 10.47 8.64 6.99
N ARG A 462 11.39 8.82 7.95
CA ARG A 462 12.20 10.04 8.05
C ARG A 462 13.14 10.28 6.86
N HIS A 463 13.29 9.27 5.98
CA HIS A 463 14.14 9.30 4.80
C HIS A 463 13.37 8.97 3.50
N LEU A 464 12.04 9.17 3.44
CA LEU A 464 11.17 8.79 2.31
C LEU A 464 11.08 7.27 2.04
N VAL A 465 12.00 6.49 2.58
CA VAL A 465 11.95 5.04 2.74
C VAL A 465 11.93 4.71 4.24
N GLY A 466 11.71 3.45 4.57
CA GLY A 466 11.78 2.95 5.94
C GLY A 466 13.18 3.13 6.52
N ASP A 467 13.26 3.81 7.66
CA ASP A 467 14.51 4.10 8.37
C ASP A 467 14.48 3.69 9.85
N SER A 468 13.36 3.09 10.25
CA SER A 468 13.09 2.59 11.58
C SER A 468 11.90 1.65 11.52
N LEU A 469 11.83 0.75 12.49
CA LEU A 469 10.63 -0.03 12.74
C LEU A 469 9.91 0.58 13.94
N ILE A 470 8.58 0.53 13.91
CA ILE A 470 7.73 1.12 14.95
C ILE A 470 6.68 0.09 15.33
N LYS A 471 6.54 -0.17 16.63
CA LYS A 471 5.36 -0.81 17.22
C LYS A 471 4.48 0.28 17.82
N VAL A 472 3.19 0.27 17.51
CA VAL A 472 2.21 1.23 18.04
C VAL A 472 1.14 0.48 18.83
N ASP A 473 0.89 0.92 20.06
CA ASP A 473 -0.25 0.53 20.88
C ASP A 473 -1.40 1.53 20.65
N VAL A 474 -2.44 1.12 19.93
CA VAL A 474 -3.56 2.00 19.54
C VAL A 474 -4.52 2.30 20.68
N VAL A 475 -4.44 1.55 21.79
CA VAL A 475 -5.30 1.74 22.97
C VAL A 475 -4.64 2.71 23.93
N ASN A 476 -3.39 2.43 24.29
CA ASN A 476 -2.64 3.27 25.23
C ASN A 476 -1.96 4.47 24.55
N LYS A 477 -1.95 4.51 23.22
CA LYS A 477 -1.28 5.54 22.40
C LYS A 477 0.17 5.70 22.80
N THR A 478 0.88 4.58 22.81
CA THR A 478 2.33 4.51 23.06
C THR A 478 3.03 3.87 21.87
N LEU A 479 4.33 4.12 21.74
CA LEU A 479 5.12 3.51 20.69
C LEU A 479 6.45 2.94 21.20
N LYS A 480 7.01 2.03 20.43
CA LYS A 480 8.40 1.56 20.56
C LYS A 480 9.07 1.66 19.20
N VAL A 481 10.33 2.07 19.18
CA VAL A 481 11.10 2.26 17.94
C VAL A 481 12.37 1.43 17.99
N TRP A 482 12.63 0.70 16.91
CA TRP A 482 13.94 0.13 16.62
C TRP A 482 14.56 0.92 15.49
N ARG A 483 15.84 1.27 15.65
CA ARG A 483 16.62 2.04 14.67
C ARG A 483 18.10 1.77 14.82
N GLU A 484 18.78 1.74 13.68
CA GLU A 484 20.23 1.79 13.56
C GLU A 484 20.57 2.79 12.45
N ASP A 485 21.38 3.82 12.74
CA ASP A 485 21.67 4.86 11.76
C ASP A 485 22.49 4.30 10.59
N GLY A 486 22.15 4.71 9.37
CA GLY A 486 22.74 4.14 8.14
C GLY A 486 22.08 2.85 7.67
N PHE A 487 21.09 2.34 8.41
CA PHE A 487 20.36 1.13 8.07
C PHE A 487 18.88 1.41 7.83
N TYR A 488 18.31 0.73 6.84
CA TYR A 488 16.99 1.01 6.28
C TYR A 488 16.15 -0.27 6.29
N PRO A 489 15.31 -0.46 7.33
CA PRO A 489 14.48 -1.66 7.46
C PRO A 489 13.30 -1.65 6.49
N SER A 490 13.03 -2.80 5.89
CA SER A 490 11.83 -3.07 5.11
C SER A 490 10.57 -3.23 5.99
N GLU A 491 9.40 -3.37 5.37
CA GLU A 491 8.13 -3.67 6.07
C GLU A 491 8.28 -4.77 7.15
N PRO A 492 7.83 -4.52 8.41
CA PRO A 492 7.92 -5.48 9.50
C PRO A 492 6.86 -6.58 9.42
N VAL A 493 7.27 -7.80 9.07
CA VAL A 493 6.36 -8.96 8.99
C VAL A 493 6.23 -9.61 10.36
N PHE A 494 5.01 -9.66 10.92
CA PHE A 494 4.72 -10.33 12.18
C PHE A 494 4.59 -11.84 11.99
N VAL A 495 5.23 -12.62 12.87
CA VAL A 495 5.10 -14.08 12.95
C VAL A 495 4.74 -14.48 14.38
N PRO A 496 3.55 -15.08 14.63
CA PRO A 496 3.14 -15.47 15.97
C PRO A 496 3.95 -16.67 16.48
N VAL A 497 4.18 -16.71 17.79
CA VAL A 497 4.57 -17.95 18.46
C VAL A 497 3.45 -18.99 18.24
N PRO A 498 3.75 -20.23 17.83
CA PRO A 498 2.72 -21.25 17.64
C PRO A 498 1.87 -21.46 18.91
N GLY A 499 0.54 -21.39 18.76
CA GLY A 499 -0.41 -21.61 19.86
C GLY A 499 -0.55 -20.45 20.85
N THR A 500 0.10 -19.31 20.63
CA THR A 500 -0.08 -18.12 21.47
C THR A 500 -1.47 -17.51 21.34
N ASN A 501 -1.96 -16.95 22.45
CA ASN A 501 -3.15 -16.09 22.49
C ASN A 501 -2.77 -14.62 22.77
N GLU A 502 -1.50 -14.32 23.00
CA GLU A 502 -1.04 -12.93 23.15
C GLU A 502 -0.96 -12.27 21.77
N GLU A 503 -1.58 -11.10 21.63
CA GLU A 503 -1.65 -10.39 20.35
C GLU A 503 -0.26 -10.07 19.76
N ASP A 504 0.66 -9.64 20.63
CA ASP A 504 2.06 -9.35 20.33
C ASP A 504 3.02 -10.49 20.75
N GLY A 505 2.50 -11.68 21.01
CA GLY A 505 3.29 -12.88 21.30
C GLY A 505 3.89 -13.45 20.01
N GLY A 506 5.05 -12.97 19.59
CA GLY A 506 5.63 -13.33 18.30
C GLY A 506 6.98 -12.66 18.07
N VAL A 507 7.42 -12.71 16.82
CA VAL A 507 8.57 -11.94 16.34
C VAL A 507 8.17 -11.04 15.18
N ILE A 508 8.97 -9.99 14.99
CA ILE A 508 8.94 -9.16 13.78
C ILE A 508 10.17 -9.49 12.95
N LEU A 509 9.94 -9.77 11.67
CA LEU A 509 10.98 -9.98 10.66
C LEU A 509 11.06 -8.76 9.76
N SER A 510 12.28 -8.25 9.53
CA SER A 510 12.51 -7.17 8.57
C SER A 510 13.87 -7.33 7.90
N VAL A 511 13.93 -7.13 6.59
CA VAL A 511 15.20 -7.06 5.87
C VAL A 511 15.75 -5.65 6.00
N VAL A 512 16.93 -5.53 6.58
CA VAL A 512 17.59 -4.26 6.84
C VAL A 512 18.71 -4.07 5.83
N ILE A 513 18.64 -2.95 5.12
CA ILE A 513 19.51 -2.64 3.99
C ILE A 513 20.42 -1.48 4.38
N THR A 514 21.68 -1.53 3.97
CA THR A 514 22.64 -0.43 4.15
C THR A 514 23.24 -0.01 2.81
N PRO A 515 23.36 1.30 2.53
CA PRO A 515 24.10 1.79 1.37
C PRO A 515 25.62 1.69 1.58
N ASN A 516 26.08 1.39 2.79
CA ASN A 516 27.50 1.25 3.11
C ASN A 516 28.03 -0.10 2.62
N GLN A 517 28.91 -0.08 1.61
CA GLN A 517 29.48 -1.28 1.01
C GLN A 517 30.39 -2.10 1.95
N ASN A 518 30.80 -1.53 3.08
CA ASN A 518 31.60 -2.24 4.09
C ASN A 518 30.74 -3.00 5.11
N GLU A 519 29.42 -2.84 5.05
CA GLU A 519 28.46 -3.48 5.94
C GLU A 519 27.57 -4.44 5.16
N SER A 520 27.06 -5.47 5.85
CA SER A 520 26.19 -6.46 5.24
C SER A 520 24.72 -6.07 5.43
N ASN A 521 23.91 -6.31 4.42
CA ASN A 521 22.47 -6.37 4.58
C ASN A 521 22.11 -7.56 5.47
N PHE A 522 21.01 -7.50 6.22
CA PHE A 522 20.66 -8.60 7.12
C PHE A 522 19.16 -8.78 7.30
N LEU A 523 18.75 -10.01 7.60
CA LEU A 523 17.43 -10.27 8.17
C LEU A 523 17.48 -10.01 9.67
N LEU A 524 16.69 -9.07 10.15
CA LEU A 524 16.50 -8.74 11.57
C LEU A 524 15.33 -9.55 12.15
N VAL A 525 15.50 -10.02 13.39
CA VAL A 525 14.45 -10.61 14.22
C VAL A 525 14.30 -9.80 15.50
N LEU A 526 13.15 -9.15 15.69
CA LEU A 526 12.79 -8.49 16.93
C LEU A 526 11.76 -9.33 17.70
N ASP A 527 11.82 -9.32 19.02
CA ASP A 527 10.71 -9.78 19.84
C ASP A 527 9.54 -8.79 19.71
N ALA A 528 8.36 -9.28 19.33
CA ALA A 528 7.24 -8.39 19.00
C ALA A 528 6.65 -7.70 20.25
N LYS A 529 6.90 -8.20 21.46
CA LYS A 529 6.38 -7.67 22.73
C LYS A 529 7.25 -6.53 23.25
N ASN A 530 8.54 -6.79 23.48
CA ASN A 530 9.46 -5.79 24.01
C ASN A 530 10.09 -4.90 22.92
N PHE A 531 10.08 -5.35 21.66
CA PHE A 531 10.66 -4.70 20.47
C PHE A 531 12.19 -4.61 20.48
N GLU A 532 12.83 -5.51 21.22
CA GLU A 532 14.28 -5.68 21.29
C GLU A 532 14.76 -6.72 20.27
N GLU A 533 16.01 -6.58 19.82
CA GLU A 533 16.60 -7.51 18.87
C GLU A 533 16.95 -8.84 19.52
N LEU A 534 16.43 -9.93 18.94
CA LEU A 534 16.78 -11.30 19.31
C LEU A 534 18.02 -11.77 18.54
N GLY A 535 18.11 -11.40 17.26
CA GLY A 535 19.25 -11.72 16.42
C GLY A 535 19.09 -11.18 15.00
N ARG A 536 20.15 -11.35 14.22
CA ARG A 536 20.18 -11.00 12.79
C ARG A 536 20.97 -11.99 11.98
N ALA A 537 20.64 -12.12 10.70
CA ALA A 537 21.33 -12.99 9.74
C ALA A 537 21.93 -12.15 8.60
N GLU A 538 23.24 -11.94 8.64
CA GLU A 538 23.99 -11.11 7.70
C GLU A 538 24.20 -11.82 6.37
N VAL A 539 23.89 -11.16 5.26
CA VAL A 539 24.03 -11.67 3.90
C VAL A 539 24.95 -10.76 3.10
N PRO A 540 26.04 -11.28 2.52
CA PRO A 540 27.04 -10.48 1.81
C PRO A 540 26.62 -10.17 0.36
N VAL A 541 25.41 -9.64 0.17
CA VAL A 541 24.84 -9.31 -1.15
C VAL A 541 24.19 -7.93 -1.11
N GLN A 542 24.23 -7.23 -2.23
CA GLN A 542 23.52 -5.95 -2.38
C GLN A 542 22.02 -6.21 -2.53
N MET A 543 21.19 -5.36 -1.93
CA MET A 543 19.73 -5.44 -1.99
C MET A 543 19.15 -4.05 -2.25
N PRO A 544 18.20 -3.91 -3.18
CA PRO A 544 17.45 -2.69 -3.36
C PRO A 544 16.33 -2.61 -2.32
N TYR A 545 15.84 -1.40 -2.05
CA TYR A 545 14.72 -1.20 -1.14
C TYR A 545 13.39 -1.54 -1.84
N GLY A 546 12.69 -2.54 -1.29
CA GLY A 546 11.45 -3.09 -1.82
C GLY A 546 10.18 -2.64 -1.09
N PHE A 547 9.05 -3.32 -1.35
CA PHE A 547 7.74 -2.93 -0.82
C PHE A 547 7.22 -3.91 0.22
N HIS A 548 6.66 -5.05 -0.20
CA HIS A 548 5.93 -5.96 0.67
C HIS A 548 6.56 -7.34 0.76
N GLY A 549 6.15 -8.08 1.79
CA GLY A 549 6.52 -9.47 1.96
C GLY A 549 5.51 -10.26 2.77
N THR A 550 5.76 -11.57 2.83
CA THR A 550 4.97 -12.50 3.64
C THR A 550 5.88 -13.56 4.24
N PHE A 551 5.47 -14.11 5.39
CA PHE A 551 6.13 -15.26 5.99
C PHE A 551 5.29 -16.51 5.77
N VAL A 552 5.94 -17.58 5.29
CA VAL A 552 5.29 -18.88 5.03
C VAL A 552 5.94 -19.93 5.92
N ASN A 553 5.16 -20.51 6.84
CA ASN A 553 5.62 -21.61 7.67
C ASN A 553 5.87 -22.88 6.83
N ILE A 554 6.87 -23.67 7.22
CA ILE A 554 7.16 -25.01 6.64
C ILE A 554 7.03 -26.14 7.63
#